data_AF-A0A1V4TIK9-F1
#
_entry.id   AF-A0A1V4TIK9-F1
#
_cell.length_a   1.000
_cell.length_b   1.000
_cell.length_c   1.000
_cell.angle_alpha   90.00
_cell.angle_beta   90.00
_cell.angle_gamma   90.00
#
_symmetry.space_group_name_H-M   'P 1'
#
loop_
_entity.id
_entity.type
_entity.pdbx_description
1 polymer ?
#
loop_
_entity_poly.entity_id
_entity_poly.type
_entity_poly.pdbx_seq_one_letter_code
_entity_poly.pdbx_strand_id
1 'polypeptide(L)'
;MISISSLSIRLSKRNIINNPGGLQFKSSSSLKSVLLCHRLPERTFRIGKWYFPVCSRCTGLYVGTFSFCVCTNLVNIYYTPELLLMGILLPLPTFLDAITQYTGYRESNNLLRFSTGVMAAVGLGILVNVLKLMLVNLEVF
;
A
#
# COMPACT_ATOMS: atom_id res chain seq x y z
N MET A 1 21.43 48.00 -16.25
CA MET A 1 20.02 47.60 -16.07
C MET A 1 19.89 46.11 -16.37
N ILE A 2 19.97 45.27 -15.34
CA ILE A 2 19.81 43.81 -15.52
C ILE A 2 18.33 43.59 -15.79
N SER A 3 18.00 43.16 -17.01
CA SER A 3 16.64 42.85 -17.43
C SER A 3 15.94 41.96 -16.40
N ILE A 4 14.75 42.36 -15.95
CA ILE A 4 13.92 41.66 -14.96
C ILE A 4 13.69 40.19 -15.37
N SER A 5 13.75 39.88 -16.68
CA SER A 5 13.66 38.53 -17.23
C SER A 5 14.84 37.61 -16.87
N SER A 6 16.02 38.14 -16.60
CA SER A 6 17.23 37.35 -16.30
C SER A 6 17.41 37.04 -14.81
N LEU A 7 16.75 37.80 -13.93
CA LEU A 7 16.76 37.58 -12.48
C LEU A 7 15.76 36.49 -12.06
N SER A 8 14.58 36.42 -12.71
CA SER A 8 13.57 35.38 -12.49
C SER A 8 14.06 33.98 -12.90
N ILE A 9 14.81 33.88 -14.00
CA ILE A 9 15.42 32.62 -14.46
C ILE A 9 16.50 32.13 -13.47
N ARG A 10 17.28 33.04 -12.87
CA ARG A 10 18.30 32.69 -11.86
C ARG A 10 17.69 32.24 -10.54
N LEU A 11 16.57 32.83 -10.10
CA LEU A 11 15.88 32.41 -8.88
C LEU A 11 15.16 31.07 -9.06
N SER A 12 14.57 30.82 -10.24
CA SER A 12 13.98 29.52 -10.60
C SER A 12 15.02 28.39 -10.55
N LYS A 13 16.22 28.60 -11.12
CA LYS A 13 17.30 27.61 -11.06
C LYS A 13 17.84 27.40 -9.64
N ARG A 14 17.96 28.44 -8.80
CA ARG A 14 18.41 28.29 -7.40
C ARG A 14 17.49 27.41 -6.55
N ASN A 15 16.17 27.48 -6.76
CA ASN A 15 15.23 26.63 -6.03
C ASN A 15 15.30 25.15 -6.44
N ILE A 16 15.69 24.85 -7.68
CA ILE A 16 15.86 23.47 -8.17
C ILE A 16 17.15 22.85 -7.61
N ILE A 17 18.23 23.63 -7.49
CA ILE A 17 19.54 23.13 -7.04
C ILE A 17 19.54 22.86 -5.53
N ASN A 18 18.83 23.67 -4.74
CA ASN A 18 18.78 23.52 -3.28
C ASN A 18 17.77 22.47 -2.79
N ASN A 19 16.96 21.87 -3.68
CA ASN A 19 16.00 20.86 -3.30
C ASN A 19 15.83 19.76 -4.37
N PRO A 20 16.83 18.88 -4.53
CA PRO A 20 16.75 17.78 -5.50
C PRO A 20 15.73 16.69 -5.12
N GLY A 21 15.05 16.79 -3.97
CA GLY A 21 14.01 15.88 -3.49
C GLY A 21 12.65 16.55 -3.20
N GLY A 22 12.49 17.81 -3.61
CA GLY A 22 11.36 18.66 -3.23
C GLY A 22 10.11 18.47 -4.07
N LEU A 23 9.56 17.25 -4.12
CA LEU A 23 8.18 17.06 -4.56
C LEU A 23 7.25 17.66 -3.49
N GLN A 24 6.95 18.95 -3.62
CA GLN A 24 5.86 19.58 -2.88
C GLN A 24 4.54 18.96 -3.34
N PHE A 25 4.17 17.83 -2.74
CA PHE A 25 2.80 17.31 -2.80
C PHE A 25 1.93 18.19 -1.91
N LYS A 26 1.54 19.36 -2.42
CA LYS A 26 0.44 20.12 -1.88
C LYS A 26 -0.86 19.41 -2.26
N SER A 27 -1.27 18.38 -1.51
CA SER A 27 -2.61 17.83 -1.67
C SER A 27 -3.56 18.58 -0.74
N SER A 28 -4.15 19.63 -1.30
CA SER A 28 -5.36 20.28 -0.81
C SER A 28 -6.41 19.24 -0.40
N SER A 29 -6.92 19.37 0.82
CA SER A 29 -8.25 18.93 1.30
C SER A 29 -9.08 18.05 0.34
N SER A 30 -9.00 16.72 0.43
CA SER A 30 -9.99 15.86 -0.23
C SER A 30 -10.01 14.45 0.33
N LEU A 31 -11.18 14.03 0.84
CA LEU A 31 -11.56 12.75 1.45
C LEU A 31 -11.04 11.46 0.76
N LYS A 32 -10.55 11.54 -0.48
CA LYS A 32 -10.05 10.41 -1.29
C LYS A 32 -8.63 9.95 -0.97
N SER A 33 -7.80 10.80 -0.35
CA SER A 33 -6.37 10.53 -0.13
C SER A 33 -6.09 9.42 0.90
N VAL A 34 -7.06 9.10 1.74
CA VAL A 34 -6.89 8.08 2.80
C VAL A 34 -7.37 6.69 2.36
N LEU A 35 -8.32 6.62 1.43
CA LEU A 35 -8.87 5.37 0.89
C LEU A 35 -7.97 4.75 -0.19
N LEU A 36 -7.29 5.58 -0.99
CA LEU A 36 -6.43 5.13 -2.09
C LEU A 36 -5.00 5.67 -1.93
N CYS A 37 -4.02 4.88 -2.36
CA CYS A 37 -2.60 5.24 -2.33
C CYS A 37 -2.31 6.47 -3.20
N HIS A 38 -2.49 7.67 -2.66
CA HIS A 38 -1.83 8.86 -3.19
C HIS A 38 -0.38 8.81 -2.71
N ARG A 39 0.59 8.82 -3.63
CA ARG A 39 2.03 8.61 -3.41
C ARG A 39 2.67 9.68 -2.52
N LEU A 40 2.25 9.73 -1.27
CA LEU A 40 2.74 10.65 -0.27
C LEU A 40 4.10 10.16 0.20
N PRO A 41 5.18 10.95 0.07
CA PRO A 41 6.53 10.52 0.40
C PRO A 41 6.65 10.04 1.86
N GLU A 42 5.88 10.64 2.77
CA GLU A 42 5.80 10.25 4.19
C GLU A 42 5.22 8.84 4.43
N ARG A 43 4.41 8.31 3.51
CA ARG A 43 3.73 6.99 3.62
C ARG A 43 4.41 5.89 2.80
N THR A 44 5.50 6.23 2.11
CA THR A 44 6.28 5.33 1.25
C THR A 44 7.55 4.88 1.96
N PHE A 45 8.06 3.69 1.59
CA PHE A 45 9.40 3.30 2.04
C PHE A 45 10.46 4.13 1.34
N ARG A 46 11.44 4.57 2.12
CA ARG A 46 12.61 5.30 1.64
C ARG A 46 13.84 4.40 1.76
N ILE A 47 14.49 4.13 0.64
CA ILE A 47 15.77 3.42 0.59
C ILE A 47 16.82 4.42 0.07
N GLY A 48 17.66 4.92 0.98
CA GLY A 48 18.63 5.97 0.67
C GLY A 48 17.96 7.27 0.23
N LYS A 49 18.14 7.63 -1.05
CA LYS A 49 17.56 8.84 -1.67
C LYS A 49 16.28 8.56 -2.48
N TRP A 50 15.91 7.29 -2.60
CA TRP A 50 14.81 6.86 -3.45
C TRP A 50 13.57 6.54 -2.61
N TYR A 51 12.41 6.92 -3.14
CA TYR A 51 11.11 6.58 -2.60
C TYR A 51 10.49 5.46 -3.44
N PHE A 52 9.80 4.53 -2.78
CA PHE A 52 9.04 3.52 -3.49
C PHE A 52 7.92 4.16 -4.31
N PRO A 53 7.59 3.60 -5.49
CA PRO A 53 6.53 4.13 -6.36
C PRO A 53 5.13 3.98 -5.75
N VAL A 54 4.99 3.19 -4.68
CA VAL A 54 3.72 2.88 -3.99
C VAL A 54 3.90 3.00 -2.47
N CYS A 55 2.78 3.17 -1.74
CA CYS A 55 2.81 3.28 -0.29
C CYS A 55 3.19 1.94 0.38
N SER A 56 3.68 2.04 1.62
CA SER A 56 4.07 0.88 2.44
C SER A 56 2.98 -0.19 2.56
N ARG A 57 1.70 0.19 2.62
CA ARG A 57 0.55 -0.74 2.63
C ARG A 57 0.44 -1.54 1.33
N CYS A 58 0.48 -0.85 0.18
CA CYS A 58 0.43 -1.51 -1.12
C CYS A 58 1.65 -2.40 -1.35
N THR A 59 2.84 -1.98 -0.91
CA THR A 59 4.03 -2.83 -0.92
C THR A 59 3.79 -4.13 -0.14
N GLY A 60 3.19 -4.03 1.05
CA GLY A 60 2.83 -5.20 1.86
C GLY A 60 1.85 -6.12 1.17
N LEU A 61 0.81 -5.55 0.53
CA LEU A 61 -0.15 -6.33 -0.25
C LEU A 61 0.52 -7.07 -1.42
N TYR A 62 1.37 -6.39 -2.20
CA TYR A 62 2.06 -7.02 -3.33
C TYR A 62 3.01 -8.13 -2.89
N VAL A 63 3.83 -7.86 -1.87
CA VAL A 63 4.79 -8.84 -1.32
C VAL A 63 4.04 -10.02 -0.71
N GLY A 64 2.96 -9.77 0.02
CA GLY A 64 2.13 -10.81 0.63
C GLY A 64 1.45 -11.69 -0.41
N THR A 65 0.83 -11.10 -1.44
CA THR A 65 0.16 -11.87 -2.51
C THR A 65 1.17 -12.68 -3.32
N PHE A 66 2.33 -12.10 -3.65
CA PHE A 66 3.39 -12.81 -4.35
C PHE A 66 3.91 -14.00 -3.52
N SER A 67 4.23 -13.75 -2.25
CA SER A 67 4.70 -14.81 -1.33
C SER A 67 3.64 -15.90 -1.16
N PHE A 68 2.37 -15.53 -0.98
CA PHE A 68 1.26 -16.48 -0.84
C PHE A 68 1.12 -17.35 -2.10
N CYS A 69 1.15 -16.75 -3.29
CA CYS A 69 1.10 -17.47 -4.55
C CYS A 69 2.24 -18.49 -4.64
N VAL A 70 3.48 -18.07 -4.38
CA VAL A 70 4.65 -18.97 -4.36
C VAL A 70 4.45 -20.12 -3.36
N CYS A 71 4.03 -19.84 -2.13
CA CYS A 71 3.79 -20.85 -1.10
C CYS A 71 2.72 -21.87 -1.52
N THR A 72 1.60 -21.41 -2.07
CA THR A 72 0.49 -22.31 -2.50
C THR A 72 0.83 -23.19 -3.70
N ASN A 73 1.83 -22.81 -4.50
CA ASN A 73 2.33 -23.64 -5.60
C ASN A 73 3.36 -24.68 -5.13
N LEU A 74 4.09 -24.39 -4.05
CA LEU A 74 5.12 -25.30 -3.50
C LEU A 74 4.54 -26.31 -2.50
N VAL A 75 3.46 -25.95 -1.81
CA VAL A 75 2.86 -26.75 -0.75
C VAL A 75 1.39 -26.98 -1.04
N ASN A 76 0.95 -28.23 -0.96
CA ASN A 76 -0.48 -28.55 -1.01
C ASN A 76 -1.15 -28.12 0.30
N ILE A 77 -2.02 -27.12 0.21
CA ILE A 77 -2.77 -26.59 1.35
C ILE A 77 -4.16 -27.22 1.37
N TYR A 78 -4.53 -27.82 2.50
CA TYR A 78 -5.90 -28.28 2.74
C TYR A 78 -6.72 -27.14 3.32
N TYR A 79 -7.81 -26.78 2.65
CA TYR A 79 -8.68 -25.69 3.06
C TYR A 79 -9.73 -26.18 4.04
N THR A 80 -9.47 -25.99 5.33
CA THR A 80 -10.40 -26.32 6.41
C THR A 80 -11.25 -25.11 6.81
N PRO A 81 -12.38 -25.30 7.53
CA PRO A 81 -13.20 -24.18 8.03
C PRO A 81 -12.43 -23.20 8.92
N GLU A 82 -11.44 -23.68 9.68
CA GLU A 82 -10.56 -22.84 10.50
C GLU A 82 -9.70 -21.92 9.63
N LEU A 83 -9.20 -22.44 8.50
CA LEU A 83 -8.43 -21.64 7.56
C LEU A 83 -9.30 -20.59 6.88
N LEU A 84 -10.57 -20.91 6.57
CA LEU A 84 -11.54 -19.93 6.08
C LEU A 84 -11.77 -18.81 7.11
N LEU A 85 -11.93 -19.15 8.39
CA LEU A 85 -12.07 -18.15 9.46
C LEU A 85 -10.83 -17.26 9.54
N MET A 86 -9.62 -17.84 9.44
CA MET A 86 -8.38 -17.06 9.36
C MET A 86 -8.35 -16.14 8.14
N GLY A 87 -8.84 -16.60 6.98
CA GLY A 87 -8.99 -15.78 5.77
C GLY A 87 -9.82 -14.52 5.99
N ILE A 88 -10.85 -14.59 6.83
CA ILE A 88 -11.71 -13.46 7.20
C ILE A 88 -11.07 -12.56 8.25
N LEU A 89 -10.38 -13.14 9.25
CA LEU A 89 -9.80 -12.39 10.36
C LEU A 89 -8.53 -11.63 9.98
N LEU A 90 -7.67 -12.20 9.13
CA LEU A 90 -6.38 -11.63 8.76
C LEU A 90 -6.43 -10.26 8.07
N PRO A 91 -7.44 -9.95 7.23
CA PRO A 91 -7.60 -8.61 6.65
C PRO A 91 -8.10 -7.54 7.64
N LEU A 92 -8.74 -7.92 8.75
CA LEU A 92 -9.34 -6.99 9.70
C LEU A 92 -8.36 -5.94 10.24
N PRO A 93 -7.12 -6.27 10.65
CA PRO A 93 -6.14 -5.27 11.11
C PRO A 93 -5.84 -4.19 10.07
N THR A 94 -5.80 -4.53 8.77
CA THR A 94 -5.61 -3.54 7.70
C THR A 94 -6.81 -2.65 7.54
N PHE A 95 -8.02 -3.21 7.66
CA PHE A 95 -9.25 -2.45 7.57
C PHE A 95 -9.39 -1.48 8.76
N LEU A 96 -9.10 -1.94 9.97
CA LEU A 96 -9.07 -1.11 11.18
C LEU A 96 -7.99 -0.01 11.09
N ASP A 97 -6.79 -0.34 10.62
CA ASP A 97 -5.72 0.64 10.38
C ASP A 97 -6.10 1.66 9.28
N ALA A 98 -6.87 1.26 8.28
CA ALA A 98 -7.40 2.18 7.27
C ALA A 98 -8.50 3.10 7.83
N ILE A 99 -9.44 2.56 8.61
CA ILE A 99 -10.51 3.35 9.24
C ILE A 99 -9.93 4.35 10.23
N THR A 100 -9.04 3.92 11.12
CA THR A 100 -8.45 4.79 12.16
C THR A 100 -7.59 5.90 11.55
N GLN A 101 -6.93 5.65 10.42
CA GLN A 101 -6.26 6.69 9.65
C GLN A 101 -7.24 7.62 8.93
N TYR A 102 -8.35 7.08 8.40
CA TYR A 102 -9.38 7.86 7.73
C TYR A 102 -10.08 8.84 8.67
N THR A 103 -10.38 8.39 9.88
CA THR A 103 -11.02 9.20 10.90
C THR A 103 -10.06 10.16 11.59
N GLY A 104 -8.76 10.14 11.24
CA GLY A 104 -7.75 11.06 11.77
C GLY A 104 -7.35 10.79 13.23
N TYR A 105 -7.78 9.66 13.82
CA TYR A 105 -7.48 9.33 15.21
C TYR A 105 -6.01 8.98 15.42
N ARG A 106 -5.33 8.48 14.38
CA ARG A 106 -3.95 8.04 14.50
C ARG A 106 -3.19 8.11 13.16
N GLU A 107 -2.00 8.71 13.18
CA GLU A 107 -1.04 8.54 12.10
C GLU A 107 -0.34 7.18 12.22
N SER A 108 -0.29 6.43 11.11
CA SER A 108 0.25 5.06 11.12
C SER A 108 1.69 5.01 10.66
N ASN A 109 2.44 4.10 11.26
CA ASN A 109 3.83 3.87 10.95
C ASN A 109 3.96 3.03 9.68
N ASN A 110 4.95 3.31 8.84
CA ASN A 110 5.15 2.59 7.58
C ASN A 110 5.36 1.08 7.78
N LEU A 111 5.99 0.69 8.89
CA LEU A 111 6.18 -0.72 9.24
C LEU A 111 4.87 -1.42 9.61
N LEU A 112 3.98 -0.73 10.33
CA LEU A 112 2.65 -1.24 10.68
C LEU A 112 1.72 -1.31 9.46
N ARG A 113 1.77 -0.29 8.58
CA ARG A 113 1.05 -0.29 7.29
C ARG A 113 1.46 -1.47 6.42
N PHE A 114 2.76 -1.79 6.40
CA PHE A 114 3.29 -2.93 5.66
C PHE A 114 2.88 -4.27 6.28
N SER A 115 3.07 -4.46 7.59
CA SER A 115 2.76 -5.74 8.25
C SER A 115 1.28 -6.08 8.15
N THR A 116 0.40 -5.12 8.42
CA THR A 116 -1.05 -5.29 8.24
C THR A 116 -1.36 -5.61 6.77
N GLY A 117 -0.78 -4.88 5.81
CA GLY A 117 -0.94 -5.15 4.38
C GLY A 117 -0.56 -6.57 3.97
N VAL A 118 0.53 -7.12 4.51
CA VAL A 118 0.93 -8.52 4.28
C VAL A 118 -0.11 -9.48 4.86
N MET A 119 -0.59 -9.25 6.08
CA MET A 119 -1.64 -10.08 6.70
C MET A 119 -2.91 -10.07 5.85
N ALA A 120 -3.34 -8.91 5.35
CA ALA A 120 -4.50 -8.80 4.49
C ALA A 120 -4.32 -9.56 3.16
N ALA A 121 -3.15 -9.50 2.55
CA ALA A 121 -2.89 -10.27 1.33
C ALA A 121 -2.98 -11.78 1.55
N VAL A 122 -2.44 -12.29 2.65
CA VAL A 122 -2.56 -13.73 2.99
C VAL A 122 -4.02 -14.11 3.22
N GLY A 123 -4.76 -13.33 4.01
CA GLY A 123 -6.18 -13.60 4.27
C GLY A 123 -7.03 -13.58 3.00
N LEU A 124 -6.84 -12.57 2.15
CA LEU A 124 -7.51 -12.47 0.84
C LEU A 124 -7.12 -13.64 -0.08
N GLY A 125 -5.86 -14.06 -0.09
CA GLY A 125 -5.40 -15.20 -0.87
C GLY A 125 -6.09 -16.51 -0.47
N ILE A 126 -6.27 -16.75 0.83
CA ILE A 126 -7.05 -17.89 1.33
C ILE A 126 -8.49 -17.83 0.83
N LEU A 127 -9.16 -16.68 0.98
CA LEU A 127 -10.54 -16.50 0.54
C LEU A 127 -10.73 -16.75 -0.96
N VAL A 128 -9.81 -16.26 -1.79
CA VAL A 128 -9.83 -16.47 -3.24
C VAL A 128 -9.70 -17.96 -3.59
N ASN A 129 -8.80 -18.69 -2.93
CA ASN A 129 -8.63 -20.11 -3.20
C ASN A 129 -9.81 -20.95 -2.69
N VAL A 130 -10.39 -20.62 -1.54
CA VAL A 130 -11.64 -21.27 -1.07
C VAL A 130 -12.77 -21.02 -2.05
N LEU A 131 -12.95 -19.78 -2.51
CA LEU A 131 -13.96 -19.44 -3.50
C LEU A 131 -13.74 -20.21 -4.81
N LYS A 132 -12.50 -20.29 -5.29
CA LYS A 132 -12.13 -21.09 -6.46
C LYS A 132 -12.54 -22.56 -6.30
N LEU A 133 -12.25 -23.16 -5.14
CA LEU A 133 -12.63 -24.55 -4.86
C LEU A 133 -14.15 -24.73 -4.82
N MET A 134 -14.89 -23.79 -4.24
CA MET A 134 -16.35 -23.84 -4.25
C MET A 134 -16.91 -23.77 -5.68
N LEU A 135 -16.41 -22.85 -6.51
CA LEU A 135 -16.85 -22.70 -7.90
C LEU A 135 -16.53 -23.93 -8.74
N VAL A 136 -15.31 -24.48 -8.63
CA VAL A 136 -14.93 -25.70 -9.37
C VAL A 136 -15.78 -26.90 -8.95
N ASN A 137 -16.08 -27.05 -7.65
CA ASN A 137 -16.96 -28.12 -7.20
C ASN A 137 -18.43 -27.91 -7.63
N LEU A 138 -18.88 -26.65 -7.79
CA LEU A 138 -20.21 -26.32 -8.31
C LEU A 138 -20.38 -26.65 -9.80
N GLU A 139 -19.31 -26.52 -10.60
CA GLU A 139 -19.33 -26.84 -12.04
C GLU A 139 -19.31 -28.35 -12.36
N VAL A 140 -19.08 -29.20 -11.35
CA VAL A 140 -18.97 -30.66 -11.50
C VAL A 140 -20.31 -31.39 -11.24
N PHE A 141 -21.36 -30.67 -10.83
CA PHE A 141 -22.74 -31.17 -10.72
C PHE A 141 -23.61 -30.72 -11.90
#